data_AF-A0AAU9QXW0-F1
#
_entry.id   AF-A0AAU9QXW0-F1
#
_cell.length_a   1.000
_cell.length_b   1.000
_cell.length_c   1.000
_cell.angle_alpha   90.00
_cell.angle_beta   90.00
_cell.angle_gamma   90.00
#
_symmetry.space_group_name_H-M   'P 1'
#
loop_
_entity.id
_entity.type
_entity.pdbx_description
1 polymer ?
#
loop_
_entity_poly.entity_id
_entity_poly.type
_entity_poly.pdbx_seq_one_letter_code
_entity_poly.pdbx_strand_id
1 'polypeptide(L)'
;MIDDFFDENYPELKNHFSFPCLHLETLDEYVELFNNANLNTEKIYSKTFSYNVDNSDFIKIFKSGAIKAYSSEENFSILLPQDFYDKLLKFASNYYNERVTINMPRFFAILKQF
;
A
#
# COMPACT_ATOMS: atom_id res chain seq x y z
N MET A 1 -7.84 6.91 -4.02
CA MET A 1 -8.41 5.76 -4.74
C MET A 1 -9.03 4.74 -3.81
N ILE A 2 -8.29 4.09 -2.91
CA ILE A 2 -8.91 3.06 -2.05
C ILE A 2 -9.89 3.67 -1.05
N ASP A 3 -9.56 4.83 -0.48
CA ASP A 3 -10.53 5.58 0.31
C ASP A 3 -11.79 5.89 -0.49
N ASP A 4 -11.67 6.34 -1.74
CA ASP A 4 -12.81 6.59 -2.62
C ASP A 4 -13.62 5.32 -2.90
N PHE A 5 -12.94 4.18 -3.11
CA PHE A 5 -13.62 2.89 -3.28
C PHE A 5 -14.46 2.53 -2.05
N PHE A 6 -13.90 2.67 -0.85
CA PHE A 6 -14.63 2.43 0.39
C PHE A 6 -15.78 3.42 0.55
N ASP A 7 -15.51 4.71 0.41
CA ASP A 7 -16.51 5.76 0.63
C ASP A 7 -17.70 5.62 -0.34
N GLU A 8 -17.47 5.18 -1.58
CA GLU A 8 -18.51 4.99 -2.59
C GLU A 8 -19.26 3.65 -2.49
N ASN A 9 -18.59 2.55 -2.14
CA ASN A 9 -19.16 1.20 -2.26
C ASN A 9 -19.40 0.52 -0.91
N TYR A 10 -18.57 0.79 0.08
CA TYR A 10 -18.56 0.09 1.37
C TYR A 10 -18.05 0.99 2.53
N PRO A 11 -18.72 2.12 2.83
CA PRO A 11 -18.20 3.11 3.79
C PRO A 11 -18.00 2.53 5.19
N GLU A 12 -18.86 1.60 5.59
CA GLU A 12 -18.76 0.89 6.88
C GLU A 12 -17.52 -0.01 6.96
N LEU A 13 -17.04 -0.59 5.85
CA LEU A 13 -15.88 -1.49 5.85
C LEU A 13 -14.56 -0.77 6.12
N LYS A 14 -14.48 0.54 5.87
CA LYS A 14 -13.25 1.34 6.04
C LYS A 14 -12.71 1.25 7.47
N ASN A 15 -13.60 1.29 8.46
CA ASN A 15 -13.25 1.24 9.88
C ASN A 15 -12.92 -0.17 10.38
N HIS A 16 -13.18 -1.19 9.56
CA HIS A 16 -12.90 -2.59 9.87
C HIS A 16 -11.61 -3.10 9.24
N PHE A 17 -10.98 -2.29 8.38
CA PHE A 17 -9.73 -2.64 7.71
C PHE A 17 -8.52 -2.26 8.56
N SER A 18 -7.55 -3.16 8.67
CA SER A 18 -6.23 -2.90 9.25
C SER A 18 -5.15 -3.57 8.41
N PHE A 19 -4.09 -2.83 8.07
CA PHE A 19 -2.92 -3.44 7.46
C PHE A 19 -2.17 -4.32 8.47
N PRO A 20 -1.65 -5.49 8.05
CA PRO A 20 -0.93 -6.40 8.93
C PRO A 20 0.54 -5.99 9.13
N CYS A 21 1.02 -4.94 8.44
CA CYS A 21 2.41 -4.52 8.51
C CYS A 21 2.60 -3.29 9.42
N LEU A 22 3.74 -3.27 10.13
CA LEU A 22 4.28 -2.04 10.74
C LEU A 22 4.51 -1.03 9.62
N HIS A 23 3.58 -0.08 9.49
CA HIS A 23 3.79 1.09 8.67
C HIS A 23 4.58 2.08 9.52
N LEU A 24 5.90 2.06 9.33
CA LEU A 24 6.76 3.10 9.89
C LEU A 24 6.72 4.28 8.92
N GLU A 25 6.32 5.43 9.42
CA GLU A 25 6.04 6.64 8.65
C GLU A 25 7.30 7.48 8.46
N THR A 26 8.26 7.36 9.37
CA THR A 26 9.45 8.22 9.45
C THR A 26 10.75 7.42 9.37
N LEU A 27 11.80 8.07 8.87
CA LEU A 27 13.15 7.48 8.85
C LEU A 27 13.63 7.13 10.26
N ASP A 28 13.26 7.93 11.26
CA ASP A 28 13.69 7.75 12.64
C ASP A 28 13.09 6.48 13.26
N GLU A 29 11.84 6.17 12.97
CA GLU A 29 11.21 4.90 13.38
C GLU A 29 11.93 3.68 12.79
N TYR A 30 12.39 3.77 11.54
CA TYR A 30 13.21 2.70 10.94
C TYR A 30 14.57 2.59 11.64
N VAL A 31 15.22 3.71 11.96
CA VAL A 31 16.50 3.71 12.68
C VAL A 31 16.34 3.08 14.07
N GLU A 32 15.28 3.42 14.79
CA GLU A 32 14.96 2.83 16.09
C GLU A 32 14.73 1.31 15.97
N LEU A 33 13.96 0.86 14.97
CA LEU A 33 13.76 -0.56 14.68
C LEU A 33 15.09 -1.29 14.45
N PHE A 34 15.98 -0.72 13.63
CA PHE A 34 17.28 -1.33 13.35
C PHE A 34 18.18 -1.39 14.59
N ASN A 35 18.20 -0.32 15.38
CA ASN A 35 18.97 -0.28 16.63
C ASN A 35 18.48 -1.35 17.61
N ASN A 36 17.16 -1.49 17.77
CA ASN A 36 16.55 -2.54 18.61
C ASN A 36 16.87 -3.96 18.11
N ALA A 37 17.18 -4.11 16.82
CA ALA A 37 17.62 -5.36 16.22
C ALA A 37 19.15 -5.57 16.25
N ASN A 38 19.91 -4.76 16.99
CA ASN A 38 21.38 -4.77 17.01
C ASN A 38 21.99 -4.56 15.61
N LEU A 39 21.42 -3.63 14.84
CA LEU A 39 21.97 -3.17 13.57
C LEU A 39 22.25 -1.67 13.66
N ASN A 40 23.47 -1.27 13.32
CA ASN A 40 23.83 0.14 13.23
C ASN A 40 23.47 0.69 11.84
N THR A 41 22.85 1.85 11.80
CA THR A 41 22.48 2.51 10.54
C THR A 41 23.64 3.38 10.04
N GLU A 42 24.32 2.97 8.96
CA GLU A 42 25.37 3.79 8.34
C GLU A 42 24.78 4.90 7.46
N LYS A 43 23.70 4.58 6.76
CA LYS A 43 22.99 5.51 5.89
C LYS A 43 21.53 5.12 5.81
N ILE A 44 20.64 6.11 5.88
CA ILE A 44 19.23 5.93 5.60
C ILE A 44 18.73 7.12 4.78
N TYR A 45 17.90 6.85 3.79
CA TYR A 45 17.26 7.88 2.98
C TYR A 45 16.00 7.35 2.30
N SER A 46 15.12 8.26 1.92
CA SER A 46 13.98 7.97 1.06
C SER A 46 14.23 8.50 -0.36
N LYS A 47 13.70 7.80 -1.35
CA LYS A 47 13.64 8.26 -2.73
C LYS A 47 12.28 7.91 -3.32
N THR A 48 11.64 8.90 -3.93
CA THR A 48 10.40 8.70 -4.66
C THR A 48 10.70 8.36 -6.11
N PHE A 49 10.08 7.28 -6.59
CA PHE A 49 10.08 6.91 -7.99
C PHE A 49 8.74 7.29 -8.59
N SER A 50 8.76 8.06 -9.68
CA SER A 50 7.56 8.50 -10.38
C SER A 50 7.45 7.76 -11.71
N TYR A 51 6.32 7.12 -11.93
CA TYR A 51 6.02 6.36 -13.14
C TYR A 51 4.81 6.96 -13.81
N ASN A 52 4.93 7.30 -15.09
CA ASN A 52 3.78 7.69 -15.90
C ASN A 52 3.28 6.45 -16.64
N VAL A 53 2.12 5.94 -16.24
CA VAL A 53 1.58 4.66 -16.72
C VAL A 53 0.21 4.85 -17.33
N ASP A 54 -0.13 3.99 -18.28
CA ASP A 54 -1.52 3.87 -18.73
C ASP A 54 -2.35 3.03 -17.76
N ASN A 55 -3.65 2.94 -18.00
CA ASN A 55 -4.57 2.19 -17.15
C ASN A 55 -4.22 0.68 -17.08
N SER A 56 -3.71 0.09 -18.16
CA SER A 56 -3.36 -1.33 -18.17
C SER A 56 -2.18 -1.63 -17.24
N ASP A 57 -1.17 -0.76 -17.24
CA ASP A 57 -0.01 -0.87 -16.37
C ASP A 57 -0.33 -0.47 -14.92
N PHE A 58 -1.18 0.54 -14.74
CA PHE A 58 -1.76 0.88 -13.43
C PHE A 58 -2.41 -0.35 -12.79
N ILE A 59 -3.25 -1.08 -13.54
CA ILE A 59 -3.94 -2.26 -13.02
C ILE A 59 -2.99 -3.39 -12.65
N LYS A 60 -1.92 -3.61 -13.42
CA LYS A 60 -0.90 -4.62 -13.05
C LYS A 60 -0.21 -4.24 -11.74
N ILE A 61 0.19 -2.99 -11.60
CA ILE A 61 0.81 -2.46 -10.38
C ILE A 61 -0.15 -2.63 -9.20
N PHE A 62 -1.40 -2.18 -9.37
CA PHE A 62 -2.42 -2.21 -8.33
C PHE A 62 -2.78 -3.64 -7.91
N LYS A 63 -2.91 -4.58 -8.86
CA LYS A 63 -3.10 -6.01 -8.59
C LYS A 63 -1.95 -6.64 -7.82
N SER A 64 -0.71 -6.23 -8.08
CA SER A 64 0.46 -6.86 -7.47
C SER A 64 0.60 -6.57 -5.97
N GLY A 65 0.11 -5.41 -5.51
CA GLY A 65 0.17 -5.01 -4.11
C GLY A 65 -1.21 -4.78 -3.50
N ALA A 66 -1.85 -3.67 -3.88
CA ALA A 66 -3.02 -3.15 -3.19
C ALA A 66 -4.23 -4.08 -3.22
N ILE A 67 -4.59 -4.67 -4.37
CA ILE A 67 -5.76 -5.59 -4.41
C ILE A 67 -5.58 -6.74 -3.43
N LYS A 68 -4.41 -7.38 -3.40
CA LYS A 68 -4.15 -8.48 -2.48
C LYS A 68 -4.31 -8.05 -1.02
N ALA A 69 -3.83 -6.87 -0.66
CA ALA A 69 -3.94 -6.39 0.70
C ALA A 69 -5.38 -6.01 1.07
N TYR A 70 -6.07 -5.25 0.22
CA TYR A 70 -7.43 -4.78 0.50
C TYR A 70 -8.51 -5.84 0.25
N SER A 71 -8.19 -6.99 -0.34
CA SER A 71 -9.11 -8.11 -0.50
C SER A 71 -8.76 -9.32 0.37
N SER A 72 -7.77 -9.22 1.26
CA SER A 72 -7.44 -10.29 2.20
C SER A 72 -8.41 -10.23 3.38
N GLU A 73 -9.17 -11.29 3.63
CA GLU A 73 -10.10 -11.37 4.76
C GLU A 73 -9.40 -11.19 6.11
N GLU A 74 -8.13 -11.61 6.23
CA GLU A 74 -7.32 -11.47 7.45
C GLU A 74 -7.10 -10.00 7.85
N ASN A 75 -7.23 -9.07 6.91
CA ASN A 75 -7.05 -7.64 7.16
C ASN A 75 -8.35 -6.94 7.58
N PHE A 76 -9.47 -7.68 7.73
CA PHE A 76 -10.75 -7.13 8.14
C PHE A 76 -11.23 -7.78 9.44
N SER A 77 -11.79 -6.96 10.33
CA SER A 77 -12.44 -7.46 11.55
C SER A 77 -13.82 -8.07 11.30
N ILE A 78 -14.35 -7.97 10.07
CA ILE A 78 -15.63 -8.53 9.65
C ILE A 78 -15.51 -9.18 8.28
N LEU A 79 -16.46 -10.05 7.93
CA LEU A 79 -16.48 -10.72 6.64
C LEU A 79 -16.66 -9.73 5.49
N LEU A 80 -15.91 -9.94 4.41
CA LEU A 80 -16.07 -9.19 3.18
C LEU A 80 -17.35 -9.63 2.44
N PRO A 81 -18.10 -8.68 1.85
CA PRO A 81 -19.18 -9.01 0.92
C PRO A 81 -18.67 -9.85 -0.25
N GLN A 82 -19.49 -10.80 -0.70
CA GLN A 82 -19.11 -11.74 -1.77
C GLN A 82 -18.72 -11.03 -3.09
N ASP A 83 -19.27 -9.85 -3.35
CA ASP A 83 -19.01 -9.04 -4.55
C ASP A 83 -17.85 -8.05 -4.41
N PHE A 84 -17.22 -7.97 -3.23
CA PHE A 84 -16.22 -6.95 -2.90
C PHE A 84 -15.02 -6.99 -3.86
N TYR A 85 -14.46 -8.18 -4.10
CA TYR A 85 -13.28 -8.35 -4.94
C TYR A 85 -13.54 -7.92 -6.39
N ASP A 86 -14.69 -8.33 -6.95
CA ASP A 86 -15.06 -7.98 -8.32
C ASP A 86 -15.37 -6.49 -8.46
N LYS A 87 -16.02 -5.88 -7.46
CA LYS A 87 -16.23 -4.43 -7.41
C LYS A 87 -14.92 -3.67 -7.30
N LEU A 88 -13.98 -4.11 -6.47
CA LEU A 88 -12.66 -3.49 -6.33
C LEU A 88 -11.88 -3.54 -7.65
N LEU A 89 -11.89 -4.69 -8.32
CA LEU A 89 -11.27 -4.85 -9.64
C LEU A 89 -11.90 -3.94 -10.68
N LYS A 90 -13.23 -3.89 -10.73
CA LYS A 90 -13.97 -3.04 -11.66
C LYS A 90 -13.73 -1.56 -11.37
N PHE A 91 -13.73 -1.17 -10.10
CA PHE A 91 -13.46 0.20 -9.67
C PHE A 91 -12.07 0.64 -10.10
N ALA A 92 -11.04 -0.12 -9.73
CA ALA A 92 -9.66 0.17 -10.12
C ALA A 92 -9.51 0.29 -11.64
N SER A 93 -10.14 -0.62 -12.41
CA SER A 93 -10.05 -0.65 -13.88
C SER A 93 -10.68 0.56 -14.56
N ASN A 94 -11.57 1.28 -13.88
CA ASN A 94 -12.26 2.45 -14.43
C ASN A 94 -11.85 3.76 -13.72
N TYR A 95 -10.96 3.69 -12.74
CA TYR A 95 -10.63 4.85 -11.90
C TYR A 95 -9.81 5.91 -12.66
N TYR A 96 -8.90 5.47 -13.54
CA TYR A 96 -8.14 6.36 -14.43
C TYR A 96 -8.48 6.09 -15.89
N ASN A 97 -8.99 7.11 -16.57
CA ASN A 97 -9.31 7.07 -18.01
C ASN A 97 -8.16 7.59 -18.89
N GLU A 98 -7.11 8.14 -18.27
CA GLU A 98 -5.94 8.69 -18.93
C GLU A 98 -4.66 8.15 -18.27
N ARG A 99 -3.51 8.58 -18.80
CA ARG A 99 -2.21 8.32 -18.18
C ARG A 99 -2.14 8.93 -16.78
N VAL A 100 -1.69 8.13 -15.81
CA VAL A 100 -1.55 8.54 -14.42
C VAL A 100 -0.09 8.52 -14.00
N THR A 101 0.30 9.53 -13.22
CA THR A 101 1.59 9.51 -12.52
C THR A 101 1.44 8.82 -11.17
N ILE A 102 2.06 7.65 -11.03
CA ILE A 102 2.16 6.95 -9.75
C ILE A 102 3.47 7.34 -9.08
N ASN A 103 3.38 7.84 -7.86
CA ASN A 103 4.54 8.09 -7.00
C ASN A 103 4.70 6.92 -6.02
N MET A 104 5.87 6.29 -6.04
CA MET A 104 6.22 5.20 -5.13
C MET A 104 7.42 5.63 -4.27
N PRO A 105 7.18 6.15 -3.06
CA PRO A 105 8.27 6.37 -2.11
C PRO A 105 8.89 5.01 -1.72
N ARG A 106 10.22 4.96 -1.72
CA ARG A 106 11.00 3.80 -1.29
C ARG A 106 12.03 4.23 -0.27
N PHE A 107 12.18 3.41 0.76
CA PHE A 107 13.17 3.59 1.81
C PHE A 107 14.38 2.71 1.51
N PHE A 108 15.57 3.27 1.75
CA PHE A 108 16.84 2.58 1.58
C PHE A 108 17.68 2.76 2.84
N ALA A 109 18.23 1.67 3.35
CA ALA A 109 19.14 1.67 4.47
C ALA A 109 20.39 0.85 4.15
N ILE A 110 21.54 1.33 4.61
CA ILE A 110 22.78 0.58 4.70
C ILE A 110 23.01 0.32 6.18
N LEU A 111 23.00 -0.96 6.55
CA LEU A 111 23.08 -1.40 7.93
C LEU A 111 24.38 -2.20 8.13
N LYS A 112 24.94 -2.09 9.32
CA LYS A 112 26.09 -2.88 9.75
C LYS A 112 25.76 -3.58 11.06
N GLN A 113 26.09 -4.86 11.13
CA GLN A 113 25.97 -5.61 12.37
C GLN A 113 27.06 -5.14 13.35
N PHE A 114 26.70 -4.99 14.62
CA PHE A 114 27.66 -4.72 15.69
C PHE A 114 28.69 -5.84 15.81
#